data_AF-A0A818WNL8-F1
#
_entry.id   AF-A0A818WNL8-F1
#
_cell.length_a   1.000
_cell.length_b   1.000
_cell.length_c   1.000
_cell.angle_alpha   90.00
_cell.angle_beta   90.00
_cell.angle_gamma   90.00
#
_symmetry.space_group_name_H-M   'P 1'
#
loop_
_entity.id
_entity.type
_entity.pdbx_description
1 polymer ?
#
loop_
_entity_poly.entity_id
_entity_poly.type
_entity_poly.pdbx_seq_one_letter_code
_entity_poly.pdbx_strand_id
1 'polypeptide(L)' 'MYKKTSEVEVSKLHNRLRSRHETFPLVLDVDMSKQAQEYAEFLLNNGCFECSSSEERDEYEENLLMK' A
#
# COMPACT_ATOMS: atom_id res chain seq x y z
N MET A 1 19.25 -7.45 -6.84
CA MET A 1 17.99 -7.10 -7.55
C MET A 1 16.86 -7.10 -6.54
N TYR A 2 16.24 -5.95 -6.28
CA TYR A 2 15.03 -5.89 -5.46
C TYR A 2 13.86 -6.49 -6.24
N LYS A 3 13.09 -7.36 -5.59
CA LYS A 3 11.92 -8.01 -6.20
C LYS A 3 10.73 -7.08 -6.03
N LYS A 4 10.25 -6.46 -7.11
CA LYS A 4 9.03 -5.63 -7.06
C LYS A 4 7.84 -6.51 -6.69
N THR A 5 7.17 -6.19 -5.58
CA THR A 5 5.93 -6.87 -5.20
C THR A 5 4.78 -6.27 -6.03
N SER A 6 3.93 -7.10 -6.62
CA SER A 6 2.80 -6.61 -7.44
C SER A 6 1.61 -6.21 -6.56
N GLU A 7 0.98 -5.08 -6.86
CA GLU A 7 -0.27 -4.63 -6.23
C GLU A 7 -1.39 -5.69 -6.31
N VAL A 8 -1.43 -6.48 -7.39
CA VAL A 8 -2.39 -7.57 -7.58
C VAL A 8 -2.15 -8.70 -6.58
N GLU A 9 -0.88 -9.03 -6.31
CA GLU A 9 -0.53 -10.06 -5.32
C GLU A 9 -0.87 -9.57 -3.90
N VAL A 10 -0.60 -8.31 -3.60
CA VAL A 10 -0.94 -7.67 -2.32
C VAL A 10 -2.45 -7.66 -2.11
N SER A 11 -3.23 -7.24 -3.12
CA SER A 11 -4.69 -7.24 -3.07
C SER A 11 -5.28 -8.63 -2.85
N LYS A 12 -4.78 -9.65 -3.58
CA LYS A 12 -5.20 -11.05 -3.39
C LYS A 12 -4.92 -11.56 -1.98
N LEU A 13 -3.76 -11.23 -1.41
CA LEU A 13 -3.41 -11.63 -0.05
C LEU A 13 -4.33 -10.97 0.99
N HIS A 14 -4.60 -9.66 0.86
CA HIS A 14 -5.54 -8.95 1.71
C HIS A 14 -6.93 -9.57 1.65
N ASN A 15 -7.44 -9.83 0.44
CA ASN A 15 -8.76 -10.43 0.25
C ASN A 15 -8.86 -11.86 0.80
N ARG A 16 -7.78 -12.64 0.74
CA ARG A 16 -7.72 -13.95 1.41
C ARG A 16 -7.87 -13.81 2.94
N LEU A 17 -7.22 -12.82 3.56
CA LEU A 17 -7.36 -12.57 5.00
C LEU A 17 -8.77 -12.07 5.34
N ARG A 18 -9.29 -11.10 4.58
CA ARG A 18 -10.64 -10.55 4.76
C ARG A 18 -11.74 -11.60 4.65
N SER A 19 -11.58 -12.55 3.73
CA SER A 19 -12.49 -13.70 3.59
C SER A 19 -12.51 -14.60 4.83
N ARG A 20 -11.38 -14.80 5.52
CA ARG A 20 -11.33 -15.56 6.78
C ARG A 20 -12.06 -14.87 7.93
N HIS A 21 -12.20 -13.55 7.85
CA HIS A 21 -12.96 -12.74 8.80
C HIS A 21 -14.39 -12.45 8.31
N GLU A 22 -14.85 -13.10 7.22
CA GLU A 22 -16.20 -12.92 6.65
C GLU A 22 -16.51 -11.46 6.28
N THR A 23 -15.48 -10.72 5.86
CA THR A 23 -15.60 -9.31 5.44
C THR A 23 -15.57 -9.15 3.93
N PHE A 24 -16.19 -8.08 3.42
CA PHE A 24 -16.23 -7.78 1.99
C PHE A 24 -14.83 -7.63 1.37
N PRO A 25 -14.58 -8.08 0.14
CA PRO A 25 -13.28 -7.92 -0.51
C PRO A 25 -13.00 -6.45 -0.84
N LEU A 26 -11.73 -6.09 -0.86
CA LEU A 26 -11.22 -4.82 -1.38
C LEU A 26 -11.08 -4.89 -2.89
N VAL A 27 -11.27 -3.76 -3.54
CA VAL A 27 -11.01 -3.53 -4.96
C VAL A 27 -9.82 -2.58 -5.06
N LEU A 28 -8.93 -2.80 -6.02
CA LEU A 28 -7.83 -1.87 -6.27
C LEU A 28 -8.37 -0.54 -6.78
N ASP A 29 -7.90 0.53 -6.17
CA ASP A 29 -8.12 1.90 -6.62
C ASP A 29 -6.86 2.39 -7.34
N VAL A 30 -7.03 2.89 -8.57
CA VAL A 30 -5.92 3.28 -9.45
C VAL A 30 -5.20 4.51 -8.92
N ASP A 31 -5.91 5.47 -8.33
CA ASP A 31 -5.32 6.71 -7.86
C ASP A 31 -4.62 6.50 -6.52
N MET A 32 -5.20 5.69 -5.63
CA MET A 32 -4.53 5.25 -4.41
C MET A 32 -3.24 4.46 -4.72
N SER A 33 -3.24 3.65 -5.77
CA SER A 33 -2.06 2.88 -6.18
C SER A 33 -0.94 3.79 -6.69
N LYS A 34 -1.29 4.88 -7.39
CA LYS A 34 -0.31 5.91 -7.80
C LYS A 34 0.27 6.63 -6.59
N GLN A 35 -0.58 7.14 -5.70
CA GLN A 35 -0.14 7.82 -4.47
C GLN A 35 0.80 6.92 -3.64
N ALA A 36 0.47 5.64 -3.47
CA ALA A 36 1.31 4.69 -2.75
C ALA A 36 2.68 4.46 -3.43
N GLN A 37 2.73 4.42 -4.76
CA GLN A 37 3.97 4.28 -5.52
C GLN A 37 4.83 5.55 -5.42
N GLU A 38 4.23 6.73 -5.54
CA GLU A 38 4.90 8.02 -5.37
C GLU A 38 5.51 8.16 -3.96
N TYR A 39 4.77 7.75 -2.92
CA TYR A 39 5.27 7.77 -1.55
C TYR A 39 6.38 6.75 -1.33
N ALA A 40 6.28 5.54 -1.90
CA ALA A 40 7.37 4.56 -1.85
C ALA A 40 8.67 5.08 -2.48
N GLU A 41 8.58 5.84 -3.57
CA GLU A 41 9.73 6.50 -4.22
C GLU A 41 10.29 7.64 -3.36
N PHE A 42 9.42 8.42 -2.71
CA PHE A 42 9.82 9.43 -1.73
C PHE A 42 10.62 8.80 -0.58
N LEU A 43 10.13 7.71 0.02
CA LEU A 43 10.81 7.00 1.11
C LEU A 43 12.19 6.50 0.68
N LEU A 44 12.28 5.90 -0.51
CA LEU A 44 13.55 5.41 -1.06
C LEU A 44 14.55 6.55 -1.29
N ASN A 45 14.11 7.66 -1.88
CA ASN A 45 14.97 8.80 -2.23
C ASN A 45 15.47 9.54 -0.99
N ASN A 46 14.67 9.63 0.07
CA ASN A 46 15.03 10.29 1.32
C ASN A 46 15.72 9.36 2.32
N GLY A 47 15.70 8.04 2.07
CA GLY A 47 16.27 7.05 2.99
C GLY A 47 15.54 6.97 4.33
N CYS A 48 14.24 7.27 4.33
CA CYS A 48 13.39 7.27 5.53
C CYS A 48 12.32 6.17 5.45
N PHE A 49 11.79 5.77 6.60
CA PHE A 49 10.71 4.78 6.72
C PHE A 49 9.70 5.27 7.75
N GLU A 50 8.87 6.22 7.33
CA GLU A 50 7.89 6.91 8.16
C GLU A 50 6.56 6.93 7.42
N CYS A 51 5.44 6.82 8.14
CA CYS A 51 4.13 6.99 7.53
C CYS A 51 3.96 8.45 7.10
N SER A 52 3.28 8.68 5.97
CA SER A 52 2.94 10.06 5.59
C SER A 52 1.98 10.68 6.60
N SER A 53 1.88 12.00 6.58
CA SER A 53 0.81 12.71 7.26
C SER A 53 -0.57 12.34 6.69
N SER A 54 -1.63 12.53 7.47
CA SER A 54 -3.02 12.30 7.03
C SER A 54 -3.42 13.22 5.87
N GLU A 55 -2.86 14.41 5.82
CA GLU A 55 -3.11 15.43 4.79
C GLU A 55 -2.50 15.03 3.44
N GLU A 56 -1.36 14.32 3.45
CA GLU A 56 -0.68 13.83 2.24
C GLU A 56 -1.37 12.61 1.60
N ARG A 57 -2.32 11.98 2.31
CA ARG A 57 -3.02 10.77 1.87
C ARG A 57 -4.54 10.93 1.82
N ASP A 58 -5.07 12.15 1.74
CA ASP A 58 -6.52 12.38 1.67
C ASP A 58 -7.32 11.63 2.75
N GLU A 59 -6.78 11.57 3.97
CA GLU A 59 -7.33 10.82 5.12
C GLU A 59 -7.35 9.28 5.00
N TYR A 60 -6.70 8.69 3.99
CA TYR A 60 -6.50 7.24 3.91
C TYR A 60 -5.56 6.71 5.01
N GLU A 61 -5.92 5.55 5.54
CA GLU A 61 -5.04 4.74 6.40
C GLU A 61 -3.91 4.10 5.57
N GLU A 62 -2.76 3.86 6.20
CA GLU A 62 -1.57 3.36 5.52
C GLU A 62 -0.89 2.21 6.29
N ASN A 63 -0.40 1.23 5.54
CA ASN A 63 0.53 0.23 6.03
C ASN A 63 1.82 0.27 5.18
N LEU A 64 2.97 0.43 5.84
CA LEU A 64 4.28 0.40 5.19
C LEU A 64 4.97 -0.95 5.37
N LEU A 65 5.65 -1.41 4.33
CA LEU A 65 6.48 -2.62 4.36
C LEU A 65 7.79 -2.38 3.63
N MET A 66 8.90 -2.59 4.34
CA MET A 66 10.24 -2.63 3.79
C MET A 66 10.74 -4.09 3.83
N LYS A 67 11.25 -4.60 2.71
CA LYS A 67 11.70 -6.00 2.54
C LYS A 67 13.19 -6.07 2.21
#